data_AF-A0A7S1PU85-F1
#
_entry.id   AF-A0A7S1PU85-F1
#
_cell.length_a   1.000
_cell.length_b   1.000
_cell.length_c   1.000
_cell.angle_alpha   90.00
_cell.angle_beta   90.00
_cell.angle_gamma   90.00
#
_symmetry.space_group_name_H-M   'P 1'
#
loop_
_entity.id
_entity.type
_entity.pdbx_description
1 polymer ?
#
loop_
_entity_poly.entity_id
_entity_poly.type
_entity_poly.pdbx_seq_one_letter_code
_entity_poly.pdbx_strand_id
1 'polypeptide(L)'
;KRGGGTTMCQLAIENGENFTDMGDPVSCNSAPSNDYKIWQPRLHPDCADYEMEWLASGWTWSQIERPFLTQDHCPDLFFYGTMLRHPVELALSRTNFFNADSGFDGGLDWQRIATCVEQRQAGHGAACAGELFLPSAHALWVVLDNFLTRMFGGLDVWMLPPGHVNATHRQLALDRLSSFDMVLTLERLDSNQTRDALRKAFGWSSFGKGHERINIFKIVRFSEDDVKRVSRLNEHDMILYETFKDREAGM
;
A
#
# COMPACT_ATOMS: atom_id res chain seq x y z
N LYS A 1 10.69 7.65 7.13
CA LYS A 1 9.83 8.14 6.03
C LYS A 1 8.38 7.85 6.40
N ARG A 2 7.45 8.78 6.15
CA ARG A 2 6.00 8.52 6.25
C ARG A 2 5.61 7.39 5.29
N GLY A 3 4.41 6.83 5.46
CA GLY A 3 3.81 5.97 4.44
C GLY A 3 3.58 6.75 3.14
N GLY A 4 3.63 6.05 2.00
CA GLY A 4 3.47 6.67 0.68
C GLY A 4 2.16 7.44 0.54
N GLY A 5 1.04 6.88 1.04
CA GLY A 5 -0.29 7.52 1.02
C GLY A 5 -0.30 8.88 1.73
N THR A 6 0.11 8.93 3.00
CA THR A 6 0.22 10.21 3.75
C THR A 6 1.13 11.22 3.06
N THR A 7 2.22 10.78 2.43
CA THR A 7 3.10 11.69 1.68
C THR A 7 2.39 12.25 0.45
N MET A 8 1.69 11.42 -0.33
CA MET A 8 0.95 11.88 -1.51
C MET A 8 -0.23 12.78 -1.17
N CYS A 9 -0.94 12.50 -0.07
CA CYS A 9 -2.02 13.35 0.44
C CYS A 9 -1.49 14.75 0.77
N GLN A 10 -0.37 14.82 1.48
CA GLN A 10 0.27 16.09 1.79
C GLN A 10 0.73 16.85 0.53
N LEU A 11 1.30 16.15 -0.46
CA LEU A 11 1.69 16.77 -1.72
C LEU A 11 0.48 17.30 -2.50
N ALA A 12 -0.63 16.57 -2.52
CA ALA A 12 -1.88 17.03 -3.13
C ALA A 12 -2.37 18.33 -2.46
N ILE A 13 -2.40 18.37 -1.12
CA ILE A 13 -2.76 19.56 -0.34
C ILE A 13 -1.85 20.75 -0.69
N GLU A 14 -0.54 20.52 -0.75
CA GLU A 14 0.44 21.57 -1.08
C GLU A 14 0.32 22.10 -2.52
N ASN A 15 -0.31 21.35 -3.42
CA ASN A 15 -0.59 21.75 -4.79
C ASN A 15 -2.02 22.27 -4.99
N GLY A 16 -2.77 22.47 -3.91
CA GLY A 16 -4.11 23.06 -3.96
C GLY A 16 -5.20 22.10 -4.43
N GLU A 17 -4.95 20.79 -4.37
CA GLU A 17 -6.00 19.79 -4.62
C GLU A 17 -7.10 19.89 -3.57
N ASN A 18 -8.34 19.73 -4.01
CA ASN A 18 -9.52 19.68 -3.16
C ASN A 18 -9.91 18.21 -2.90
N PHE A 19 -10.27 17.89 -1.66
CA PHE A 19 -10.62 16.54 -1.23
C PHE A 19 -11.83 16.57 -0.31
N THR A 20 -12.30 15.39 0.09
CA THR A 20 -13.55 15.24 0.82
C THR A 20 -13.52 15.93 2.18
N ASP A 21 -14.51 16.79 2.47
CA ASP A 21 -14.73 17.37 3.82
C ASP A 21 -14.98 16.30 4.89
N MET A 22 -15.35 15.08 4.47
CA MET A 22 -15.57 13.92 5.35
C MET A 22 -14.34 13.01 5.51
N GLY A 23 -13.21 13.37 4.92
CA GLY A 23 -11.99 12.56 4.94
C GLY A 23 -11.10 12.89 6.14
N ASP A 24 -10.33 11.90 6.60
CA ASP A 24 -9.21 12.17 7.50
C ASP A 24 -8.17 13.01 6.74
N PRO A 25 -7.88 14.27 7.14
CA PRO A 25 -6.92 15.11 6.44
C PRO A 25 -5.50 14.53 6.45
N VAL A 26 -5.25 13.47 7.22
CA VAL A 26 -3.97 12.76 7.25
C VAL A 26 -3.81 11.79 6.07
N SER A 27 -4.90 11.21 5.57
CA SER A 27 -4.88 10.16 4.53
C SER A 27 -5.57 10.54 3.23
N CYS A 28 -6.36 11.63 3.20
CA CYS A 28 -7.09 12.08 2.00
C CYS A 28 -7.98 10.98 1.38
N ASN A 29 -8.46 10.03 2.18
CA ASN A 29 -9.39 8.98 1.74
C ASN A 29 -10.83 9.34 2.15
N SER A 30 -11.78 8.97 1.30
CA SER A 30 -13.22 9.14 1.57
C SER A 30 -13.69 8.05 2.55
N ALA A 31 -13.80 8.37 3.85
CA ALA A 31 -14.39 7.44 4.80
C ALA A 31 -15.94 7.45 4.68
N PRO A 32 -16.63 6.30 4.81
CA PRO A 32 -16.09 4.98 5.11
C PRO A 32 -15.65 4.17 3.87
N SER A 33 -16.03 4.56 2.66
CA SER A 33 -15.92 3.73 1.44
C SER A 33 -14.49 3.39 1.05
N ASN A 34 -13.51 4.22 1.43
CA ASN A 34 -12.09 4.09 1.12
C ASN A 34 -11.20 3.95 2.37
N ASP A 35 -11.79 3.68 3.53
CA ASP A 35 -11.04 3.43 4.78
C ASP A 35 -10.76 1.92 4.93
N TYR A 36 -9.51 1.59 5.27
CA TYR A 36 -9.11 0.22 5.57
C TYR A 36 -9.77 -0.35 6.84
N LYS A 37 -10.31 0.51 7.72
CA LYS A 37 -10.94 0.13 8.99
C LYS A 37 -12.39 -0.31 8.82
N ILE A 38 -13.11 0.26 7.85
CA ILE A 38 -14.55 0.05 7.67
C ILE A 38 -14.74 -0.67 6.33
N TRP A 39 -14.32 -1.93 6.31
CA TRP A 39 -14.43 -2.73 5.10
C TRP A 39 -15.84 -3.34 4.99
N GLN A 40 -16.66 -2.77 4.11
CA GLN A 40 -17.97 -3.31 3.75
C GLN A 40 -18.17 -3.23 2.24
N PRO A 41 -18.15 -4.36 1.50
CA PRO A 41 -18.34 -4.39 0.04
C PRO A 41 -19.53 -3.59 -0.47
N ARG A 42 -20.62 -3.58 0.32
CA ARG A 42 -21.89 -2.93 -0.01
C ARG A 42 -21.83 -1.41 0.05
N LEU A 43 -20.74 -0.83 0.57
CA LEU A 43 -20.55 0.61 0.70
C LEU A 43 -19.58 1.16 -0.35
N HIS A 44 -19.19 0.36 -1.36
CA HIS A 44 -18.32 0.83 -2.43
C HIS A 44 -19.17 1.29 -3.62
N PRO A 45 -19.19 2.60 -3.92
CA PRO A 45 -19.90 3.11 -5.08
C PRO A 45 -19.30 2.53 -6.36
N ASP A 46 -20.12 2.41 -7.40
CA ASP A 46 -19.61 2.15 -8.74
C ASP A 46 -19.06 3.43 -9.39
N CYS A 47 -18.57 3.33 -10.61
CA CYS A 47 -18.00 4.47 -11.34
C CYS A 47 -19.00 5.62 -11.54
N ALA A 48 -20.28 5.32 -11.75
CA ALA A 48 -21.30 6.34 -12.00
C ALA A 48 -21.65 7.07 -10.69
N ASP A 49 -21.75 6.34 -9.59
CA ASP A 49 -21.94 6.93 -8.26
C ASP A 49 -20.75 7.82 -7.88
N TYR A 50 -19.52 7.36 -8.13
CA TYR A 50 -18.31 8.16 -7.91
C TYR A 50 -18.29 9.44 -8.75
N GLU A 51 -18.62 9.36 -10.04
CA GLU A 51 -18.67 10.55 -10.92
C GLU A 51 -19.64 11.60 -10.39
N MET A 52 -20.85 11.19 -10.01
CA MET A 52 -21.87 12.10 -9.47
C MET A 52 -21.39 12.77 -8.17
N GLU A 53 -20.82 12.01 -7.24
CA GLU A 53 -20.30 12.54 -5.98
C GLU A 53 -19.14 13.54 -6.22
N TRP A 54 -18.24 13.21 -7.15
CA TRP A 54 -17.08 14.02 -7.47
C TRP A 54 -17.46 15.35 -8.13
N LEU A 55 -18.38 15.30 -9.10
CA LEU A 55 -18.93 16.48 -9.78
C LEU A 55 -19.69 17.38 -8.81
N ALA A 56 -20.48 16.81 -7.90
CA ALA A 56 -21.25 17.57 -6.93
C ALA A 56 -20.38 18.28 -5.89
N SER A 57 -19.24 17.67 -5.53
CA SER A 57 -18.38 18.14 -4.44
C SER A 57 -17.21 19.01 -4.90
N GLY A 58 -16.89 19.01 -6.20
CA GLY A 58 -15.75 19.74 -6.75
C GLY A 58 -14.40 19.22 -6.23
N TRP A 59 -14.33 17.93 -5.92
CA TRP A 59 -13.09 17.27 -5.51
C TRP A 59 -12.15 17.15 -6.71
N THR A 60 -10.87 17.05 -6.43
CA THR A 60 -9.82 16.84 -7.44
C THR A 60 -8.85 15.73 -7.03
N TRP A 61 -8.91 15.28 -5.76
CA TRP A 61 -8.09 14.20 -5.25
C TRP A 61 -8.81 13.33 -4.20
N SER A 62 -8.58 12.01 -4.26
CA SER A 62 -8.95 11.05 -3.19
C SER A 62 -7.98 9.86 -3.20
N GLN A 63 -7.85 9.19 -2.06
CA GLN A 63 -7.08 7.95 -1.91
C GLN A 63 -7.98 6.75 -1.63
N ILE A 64 -7.57 5.59 -2.15
CA ILE A 64 -8.13 4.29 -1.82
C ILE A 64 -7.13 3.59 -0.89
N GLU A 65 -7.43 3.50 0.41
CA GLU A 65 -6.53 2.89 1.39
C GLU A 65 -6.84 1.42 1.71
N ARG A 66 -7.61 0.76 0.85
CA ARG A 66 -8.05 -0.65 0.99
C ARG A 66 -7.61 -1.47 -0.23
N PRO A 67 -7.79 -2.80 -0.25
CA PRO A 67 -7.57 -3.60 -1.46
C PRO A 67 -8.35 -3.01 -2.63
N PHE A 68 -7.68 -2.89 -3.77
CA PHE A 68 -8.24 -2.28 -4.96
C PHE A 68 -9.16 -3.28 -5.66
N LEU A 69 -10.43 -2.94 -5.74
CA LEU A 69 -11.50 -3.74 -6.30
C LEU A 69 -11.66 -3.44 -7.79
N THR A 70 -12.27 -4.36 -8.53
CA THR A 70 -12.47 -4.16 -9.98
C THR A 70 -13.38 -2.95 -10.26
N GLN A 71 -14.41 -2.73 -9.43
CA GLN A 71 -15.31 -1.58 -9.57
C GLN A 71 -14.68 -0.23 -9.26
N ASP A 72 -13.49 -0.21 -8.63
CA ASP A 72 -12.79 1.05 -8.37
C ASP A 72 -12.12 1.62 -9.61
N HIS A 73 -12.01 0.83 -10.69
CA HIS A 73 -11.27 1.20 -11.90
C HIS A 73 -12.18 1.84 -12.93
N CYS A 74 -12.14 3.18 -12.99
CA CYS A 74 -12.94 4.01 -13.88
C CYS A 74 -12.02 4.88 -14.74
N PRO A 75 -11.25 4.28 -15.67
CA PRO A 75 -10.15 4.96 -16.37
C PRO A 75 -10.62 6.10 -17.30
N ASP A 76 -11.88 6.11 -17.70
CA ASP A 76 -12.46 7.20 -18.51
C ASP A 76 -12.82 8.43 -17.66
N LEU A 77 -12.83 8.29 -16.33
CA LEU A 77 -13.25 9.32 -15.39
C LEU A 77 -12.10 9.83 -14.51
N PHE A 78 -11.21 8.95 -14.09
CA PHE A 78 -10.17 9.27 -13.12
C PHE A 78 -8.78 8.86 -13.61
N PHE A 79 -7.79 9.65 -13.21
CA PHE A 79 -6.38 9.31 -13.33
C PHE A 79 -5.96 8.47 -12.12
N TYR A 80 -5.36 7.30 -12.37
CA TYR A 80 -4.93 6.39 -11.32
C TYR A 80 -3.43 6.47 -11.10
N GLY A 81 -3.06 6.85 -9.87
CA GLY A 81 -1.69 6.89 -9.40
C GLY A 81 -1.47 5.96 -8.21
N THR A 82 -0.31 5.30 -8.15
CA THR A 82 0.13 4.69 -6.90
C THR A 82 1.64 4.82 -6.69
N MET A 83 2.05 4.58 -5.45
CA MET A 83 3.44 4.60 -5.04
C MET A 83 3.77 3.30 -4.34
N LEU A 84 4.63 2.51 -4.97
CA LEU A 84 5.17 1.30 -4.40
C LEU A 84 6.32 1.63 -3.45
N ARG A 85 6.56 0.75 -2.49
CA ARG A 85 7.72 0.80 -1.60
C ARG A 85 8.44 -0.53 -1.69
N HIS A 86 9.76 -0.51 -1.58
CA HIS A 86 10.53 -1.74 -1.57
C HIS A 86 9.98 -2.71 -0.49
N PRO A 87 9.64 -3.97 -0.83
CA PRO A 87 8.87 -4.84 0.07
C PRO A 87 9.53 -5.07 1.43
N VAL A 88 10.86 -5.24 1.46
CA VAL A 88 11.62 -5.39 2.71
C VAL A 88 11.56 -4.12 3.57
N GLU A 89 11.63 -2.95 2.94
CA GLU A 89 11.58 -1.65 3.63
C GLU A 89 10.18 -1.37 4.17
N LEU A 90 9.15 -1.81 3.45
CA LEU A 90 7.76 -1.77 3.90
C LEU A 90 7.57 -2.66 5.13
N ALA A 91 8.01 -3.92 5.07
CA ALA A 91 7.95 -4.86 6.18
C ALA A 91 8.67 -4.30 7.42
N LEU A 92 9.92 -3.83 7.27
CA LEU A 92 10.69 -3.24 8.37
C LEU A 92 9.98 -2.02 8.98
N SER A 93 9.41 -1.16 8.12
CA SER A 93 8.68 0.03 8.57
C SER A 93 7.43 -0.32 9.36
N ARG A 94 6.69 -1.35 8.93
CA ARG A 94 5.48 -1.81 9.59
C ARG A 94 5.78 -2.53 10.89
N THR A 95 6.82 -3.37 10.93
CA THR A 95 7.31 -3.98 12.18
C THR A 95 7.65 -2.91 13.23
N ASN A 96 8.40 -1.87 12.84
CA ASN A 96 8.72 -0.77 13.74
C ASN A 96 7.48 0.02 14.17
N PHE A 97 6.54 0.26 13.25
CA PHE A 97 5.28 0.94 13.56
C PHE A 97 4.48 0.18 14.62
N PHE A 98 4.22 -1.12 14.43
CA PHE A 98 3.45 -1.90 15.40
C PHE A 98 4.16 -2.07 16.73
N ASN A 99 5.48 -2.24 16.75
CA ASN A 99 6.21 -2.30 18.01
C ASN A 99 6.13 -1.00 18.80
N ALA A 100 6.08 0.15 18.11
CA ALA A 100 5.91 1.45 18.75
C ALA A 100 4.48 1.72 19.23
N ASP A 101 3.48 1.37 18.42
CA ASP A 101 2.07 1.71 18.64
C ASP A 101 1.39 0.75 19.63
N SER A 102 1.87 -0.49 19.71
CA SER A 102 1.18 -1.56 20.44
C SER A 102 1.03 -1.31 21.94
N GLY A 103 1.88 -0.50 22.59
CA GLY A 103 1.84 -0.31 24.05
C GLY A 103 1.98 -1.61 24.87
N PHE A 104 2.11 -2.76 24.20
CA PHE A 104 2.24 -4.08 24.79
C PHE A 104 3.71 -4.29 25.15
N ASP A 105 3.97 -4.46 26.45
CA ASP A 105 5.25 -4.96 26.97
C ASP A 105 5.55 -6.32 26.31
N GLY A 106 6.32 -6.30 25.23
CA GLY A 106 6.71 -7.50 24.47
C GLY A 106 6.80 -7.32 22.96
N GLY A 107 6.14 -6.30 22.39
CA GLY A 107 6.09 -6.08 20.94
C GLY A 107 5.48 -7.24 20.14
N LEU A 108 5.29 -7.05 18.85
CA LEU A 108 4.99 -8.16 17.93
C LEU A 108 6.31 -8.87 17.57
N ASP A 109 6.41 -10.15 17.91
CA ASP A 109 7.50 -11.01 17.46
C ASP A 109 7.35 -11.31 15.96
N TRP A 110 7.94 -10.43 15.15
CA TRP A 110 7.92 -10.55 13.69
C TRP A 110 8.60 -11.84 13.21
N GLN A 111 9.59 -12.37 13.94
CA GLN A 111 10.29 -13.60 13.55
C GLN A 111 9.37 -14.80 13.67
N ARG A 112 8.58 -14.89 14.75
CA ARG A 112 7.55 -15.91 14.90
C ARG A 112 6.50 -15.84 13.79
N ILE A 113 6.07 -14.63 13.41
CA ILE A 113 5.11 -14.43 12.32
C ILE A 113 5.71 -14.88 10.98
N ALA A 114 6.95 -14.45 10.67
CA ALA A 114 7.67 -14.85 9.47
C ALA A 114 7.83 -16.37 9.38
N THR A 115 8.21 -17.03 10.47
CA THR A 115 8.29 -18.50 10.55
C THR A 115 6.96 -19.15 10.20
N CYS A 116 5.84 -18.56 10.64
CA CYS A 116 4.54 -19.13 10.30
C CYS A 116 4.21 -18.98 8.80
N VAL A 117 4.46 -17.81 8.21
CA VAL A 117 4.26 -17.60 6.78
C VAL A 117 5.09 -18.61 5.98
N GLU A 118 6.37 -18.81 6.33
CA GLU A 118 7.26 -19.78 5.68
C GLU A 118 6.71 -21.21 5.77
N GLN A 119 6.27 -21.62 6.97
CA GLN A 119 5.70 -22.95 7.17
C GLN A 119 4.46 -23.18 6.30
N ARG A 120 3.61 -22.16 6.15
CA ARG A 120 2.42 -22.22 5.31
C ARG A 120 2.76 -22.28 3.82
N GLN A 121 3.74 -21.49 3.37
CA GLN A 121 4.27 -21.57 1.99
C GLN A 121 4.84 -22.95 1.67
N ALA A 122 5.47 -23.61 2.66
CA ALA A 122 5.97 -24.98 2.53
C ALA A 122 4.89 -26.08 2.62
N GLY A 123 3.60 -25.71 2.73
CA GLY A 123 2.49 -26.66 2.81
C GLY A 123 2.33 -27.33 4.17
N HIS A 124 2.97 -26.81 5.23
CA HIS A 124 2.79 -27.36 6.58
C HIS A 124 1.43 -26.91 7.17
N GLY A 125 0.69 -27.89 7.68
CA GLY A 125 -0.72 -27.75 8.09
C GLY A 125 -0.96 -27.24 9.51
N ALA A 126 0.08 -26.93 10.30
CA ALA A 126 -0.14 -26.32 11.60
C ALA A 126 -0.70 -24.90 11.40
N ALA A 127 -1.86 -24.63 11.98
CA ALA A 127 -2.42 -23.29 12.01
C ALA A 127 -1.42 -22.35 12.70
N CYS A 128 -1.17 -21.17 12.14
CA CYS A 128 -0.57 -20.09 12.91
C CYS A 128 -1.44 -19.87 14.15
N ALA A 129 -0.96 -20.25 15.33
CA ALA A 129 -1.79 -20.26 16.53
C ALA A 129 -2.18 -18.82 16.94
N GLY A 130 -3.48 -18.51 17.00
CA GLY A 130 -4.06 -17.31 17.60
C GLY A 130 -5.15 -16.60 16.78
N GLU A 131 -5.94 -15.73 17.43
CA GLU A 131 -6.97 -14.86 16.81
C GLU A 131 -6.38 -13.69 15.98
N LEU A 132 -5.06 -13.64 15.82
CA LEU A 132 -4.30 -12.56 15.17
C LEU A 132 -4.34 -12.55 13.63
N PHE A 133 -5.17 -13.40 13.00
CA PHE A 133 -5.09 -13.70 11.57
C PHE A 133 -6.31 -13.31 10.74
N LEU A 134 -7.25 -12.54 11.28
CA LEU A 134 -8.18 -11.82 10.40
C LEU A 134 -7.35 -10.84 9.55
N PRO A 135 -7.44 -10.90 8.21
CA PRO A 135 -6.69 -10.00 7.34
C PRO A 135 -7.17 -8.57 7.55
N SER A 136 -6.42 -7.83 8.36
CA SER A 136 -6.55 -6.38 8.49
C SER A 136 -5.31 -5.74 7.89
N ALA A 137 -5.43 -4.48 7.45
CA ALA A 137 -4.26 -3.71 7.03
C ALA A 137 -3.23 -3.53 8.18
N HIS A 138 -3.62 -3.86 9.41
CA HIS A 138 -2.79 -3.86 10.59
C HIS A 138 -2.16 -5.22 10.94
N ALA A 139 -2.51 -6.29 10.23
CA ALA A 139 -1.94 -7.59 10.50
C ALA A 139 -0.52 -7.69 9.90
N LEU A 140 0.49 -7.75 10.77
CA LEU A 140 1.90 -7.76 10.36
C LEU A 140 2.25 -8.93 9.42
N TRP A 141 1.50 -10.03 9.47
CA TRP A 141 1.70 -11.15 8.56
C TRP A 141 1.43 -10.79 7.09
N VAL A 142 0.51 -9.85 6.81
CA VAL A 142 0.16 -9.47 5.43
C VAL A 142 1.34 -8.79 4.75
N VAL A 143 2.06 -7.94 5.47
CA VAL A 143 3.28 -7.25 4.97
C VAL A 143 4.52 -8.13 4.96
N LEU A 144 4.45 -9.29 5.60
CA LEU A 144 5.44 -10.35 5.48
C LEU A 144 5.03 -11.40 4.44
N ASP A 145 3.88 -11.25 3.77
CA ASP A 145 3.35 -12.20 2.80
C ASP A 145 2.70 -11.50 1.61
N ASN A 146 3.53 -10.79 0.84
CA ASN A 146 3.18 -10.22 -0.45
C ASN A 146 2.04 -9.18 -0.38
N PHE A 147 2.19 -8.18 0.49
CA PHE A 147 1.19 -7.12 0.70
C PHE A 147 0.78 -6.37 -0.57
N LEU A 148 1.73 -5.97 -1.43
CA LEU A 148 1.40 -5.26 -2.68
C LEU A 148 0.58 -6.16 -3.60
N THR A 149 0.96 -7.42 -3.73
CA THR A 149 0.21 -8.43 -4.49
C THR A 149 -1.20 -8.59 -3.94
N ARG A 150 -1.37 -8.60 -2.62
CA ARG A 150 -2.69 -8.68 -1.97
C ARG A 150 -3.53 -7.43 -2.19
N MET A 151 -2.92 -6.25 -2.07
CA MET A 151 -3.60 -4.95 -2.27
C MET A 151 -4.11 -4.81 -3.69
N PHE A 152 -3.28 -5.13 -4.69
CA PHE A 152 -3.63 -4.97 -6.11
C PHE A 152 -4.21 -6.24 -6.74
N GLY A 153 -4.17 -7.38 -6.06
CA GLY A 153 -4.90 -8.59 -6.46
C GLY A 153 -6.41 -8.48 -6.21
N GLY A 154 -6.82 -7.53 -5.39
CA GLY A 154 -8.20 -7.31 -4.98
C GLY A 154 -8.61 -8.18 -3.81
N LEU A 155 -9.91 -8.15 -3.48
CA LEU A 155 -10.42 -8.72 -2.24
C LEU A 155 -10.11 -10.22 -2.09
N ASP A 156 -10.32 -11.00 -3.14
CA ASP A 156 -10.15 -12.45 -3.06
C ASP A 156 -8.70 -12.82 -2.72
N VAL A 157 -7.74 -12.05 -3.25
CA VAL A 157 -6.31 -12.21 -2.95
C VAL A 157 -5.99 -11.70 -1.54
N TRP A 158 -6.58 -10.56 -1.14
CA TRP A 158 -6.43 -10.02 0.22
C TRP A 158 -6.84 -11.03 1.29
N MET A 159 -7.94 -11.75 1.07
CA MET A 159 -8.53 -12.70 2.01
C MET A 159 -7.82 -14.06 2.05
N LEU A 160 -6.84 -14.32 1.16
CA LEU A 160 -6.10 -15.58 1.18
C LEU A 160 -5.39 -15.79 2.52
N PRO A 161 -5.34 -17.02 3.04
CA PRO A 161 -4.54 -17.31 4.24
C PRO A 161 -3.05 -16.95 4.04
N PRO A 162 -2.28 -16.79 5.12
CA PRO A 162 -0.84 -16.61 5.04
C PRO A 162 -0.18 -17.72 4.20
N GLY A 163 0.77 -17.36 3.35
CA GLY A 163 1.55 -18.23 2.48
C GLY A 163 0.82 -18.75 1.24
N HIS A 164 -0.38 -18.25 0.92
CA HIS A 164 -1.18 -18.72 -0.22
C HIS A 164 -1.19 -17.77 -1.43
N VAL A 165 -0.48 -16.63 -1.35
CA VAL A 165 -0.23 -15.81 -2.54
C VAL A 165 0.67 -16.61 -3.50
N ASN A 166 0.40 -16.52 -4.79
CA ASN A 166 1.11 -17.29 -5.82
C ASN A 166 1.31 -16.45 -7.09
N ALA A 167 1.94 -17.05 -8.11
CA ALA A 167 2.23 -16.38 -9.38
C ALA A 167 0.99 -15.86 -10.14
N THR A 168 -0.16 -16.53 -10.04
CA THR A 168 -1.41 -16.06 -10.66
C THR A 168 -1.89 -14.78 -9.99
N HIS A 169 -1.86 -14.72 -8.66
CA HIS A 169 -2.23 -13.52 -7.91
C HIS A 169 -1.29 -12.34 -8.22
N ARG A 170 0.01 -12.62 -8.36
CA ARG A 170 0.99 -11.62 -8.82
C ARG A 170 0.65 -11.10 -10.21
N GLN A 171 0.26 -11.97 -11.14
CA GLN A 171 -0.12 -11.54 -12.49
C GLN A 171 -1.34 -10.62 -12.47
N LEU A 172 -2.36 -10.93 -11.66
CA LEU A 172 -3.51 -10.04 -11.48
C LEU A 172 -3.10 -8.65 -10.98
N ALA A 173 -2.18 -8.60 -10.01
CA ALA A 173 -1.63 -7.35 -9.50
C ALA A 173 -0.80 -6.59 -10.57
N LEU A 174 0.00 -7.30 -11.37
CA LEU A 174 0.74 -6.72 -12.50
C LEU A 174 -0.19 -6.09 -13.54
N ASP A 175 -1.22 -6.83 -13.95
CA ASP A 175 -2.18 -6.38 -14.97
C ASP A 175 -2.90 -5.12 -14.49
N ARG A 176 -3.30 -5.09 -13.22
CA ARG A 176 -3.94 -3.93 -12.61
C ARG A 176 -3.01 -2.73 -12.48
N LEU A 177 -1.79 -2.91 -11.96
CA LEU A 177 -0.83 -1.80 -11.89
C LEU A 177 -0.42 -1.30 -13.28
N SER A 178 -0.45 -2.16 -14.30
CA SER A 178 -0.14 -1.76 -15.68
C SER A 178 -1.22 -0.89 -16.30
N SER A 179 -2.46 -0.97 -15.81
CA SER A 179 -3.55 -0.11 -16.26
C SER A 179 -3.57 1.27 -15.58
N PHE A 180 -2.75 1.47 -14.54
CA PHE A 180 -2.66 2.77 -13.89
C PHE A 180 -1.87 3.73 -14.76
N ASP A 181 -2.30 4.99 -14.79
CA ASP A 181 -1.62 6.05 -15.51
C ASP A 181 -0.22 6.34 -14.95
N MET A 182 -0.03 6.12 -13.64
CA MET A 182 1.25 6.34 -12.99
C MET A 182 1.52 5.36 -11.85
N VAL A 183 2.69 4.72 -11.89
CA VAL A 183 3.22 3.89 -10.80
C VAL A 183 4.62 4.38 -10.48
N LEU A 184 4.81 4.89 -9.26
CA LEU A 184 6.07 5.44 -8.77
C LEU A 184 6.66 4.57 -7.67
N THR A 185 7.93 4.80 -7.33
CA THR A 185 8.56 4.21 -6.14
C THR A 185 8.85 5.29 -5.08
N LEU A 186 8.56 4.98 -3.81
CA LEU A 186 8.77 5.90 -2.69
C LEU A 186 10.24 6.27 -2.51
N GLU A 187 11.14 5.36 -2.87
CA GLU A 187 12.58 5.51 -2.84
C GLU A 187 13.06 6.61 -3.80
N ARG A 188 12.34 6.83 -4.91
CA ARG A 188 12.68 7.80 -5.95
C ARG A 188 11.87 9.09 -5.89
N LEU A 189 10.95 9.24 -4.93
CA LEU A 189 10.05 10.40 -4.85
C LEU A 189 10.74 11.77 -4.95
N ASP A 190 11.93 11.91 -4.36
CA ASP A 190 12.70 13.16 -4.39
C ASP A 190 13.56 13.34 -5.66
N SER A 191 13.55 12.37 -6.56
CA SER A 191 14.28 12.43 -7.82
C SER A 191 13.62 13.44 -8.78
N ASN A 192 14.45 14.07 -9.63
CA ASN A 192 13.93 15.00 -10.64
C ASN A 192 12.97 14.30 -11.59
N GLN A 193 13.25 13.04 -11.97
CA GLN A 193 12.40 12.24 -12.84
C GLN A 193 11.00 12.07 -12.25
N THR A 194 10.90 11.68 -10.98
CA THR A 194 9.60 11.51 -10.32
C THR A 194 8.85 12.83 -10.20
N ARG A 195 9.54 13.94 -9.90
CA ARG A 195 8.93 15.28 -9.84
C ARG A 195 8.44 15.75 -11.20
N ASP A 196 9.18 15.47 -12.27
CA ASP A 196 8.79 15.80 -13.63
C ASP A 196 7.59 14.97 -14.07
N ALA A 197 7.54 13.69 -13.71
CA ALA A 197 6.39 12.82 -13.93
C ALA A 197 5.14 13.35 -13.20
N LEU A 198 5.26 13.72 -11.93
CA LEU A 198 4.16 14.31 -11.15
C LEU A 198 3.69 15.66 -11.72
N ARG A 199 4.62 16.51 -12.17
CA ARG A 199 4.29 17.78 -12.84
C ARG A 199 3.53 17.53 -14.15
N LYS A 200 3.96 16.54 -14.93
CA LYS A 200 3.31 16.20 -16.20
C LYS A 200 1.92 15.59 -16.00
N ALA A 201 1.78 14.72 -15.00
CA ALA A 201 0.52 14.02 -14.71
C ALA A 201 -0.52 14.93 -14.06
N PHE A 202 -0.11 15.71 -13.04
CA PHE A 202 -1.04 16.44 -12.18
C PHE A 202 -0.88 17.97 -12.25
N GLY A 203 0.10 18.49 -13.01
CA GLY A 203 0.41 19.93 -12.99
C GLY A 203 1.10 20.41 -11.71
N TRP A 204 1.52 19.49 -10.83
CA TRP A 204 2.11 19.82 -9.54
C TRP A 204 3.44 20.57 -9.68
N SER A 205 3.60 21.60 -8.86
CA SER A 205 4.78 22.48 -8.85
C SER A 205 5.41 22.63 -7.46
N SER A 206 4.65 22.31 -6.40
CA SER A 206 5.14 22.26 -5.03
C SER A 206 5.50 20.82 -4.65
N PHE A 207 6.75 20.60 -4.22
CA PHE A 207 7.21 19.27 -3.79
C PHE A 207 7.68 19.24 -2.33
N GLY A 208 7.47 20.35 -1.61
CA GLY A 208 7.85 20.54 -0.22
C GLY A 208 9.32 20.19 0.09
N LYS A 209 9.69 20.26 1.36
CA LYS A 209 10.75 19.40 1.89
C LYS A 209 10.00 18.22 2.46
N GLY A 210 9.98 17.09 1.75
CA GLY A 210 9.21 15.91 2.15
C GLY A 210 9.31 15.72 3.67
N HIS A 211 8.18 15.76 4.37
CA HIS A 211 8.19 15.80 5.82
C HIS A 211 8.91 14.56 6.36
N GLU A 212 10.14 14.74 6.82
CA GLU A 212 10.85 13.73 7.59
C GLU A 212 10.11 13.55 8.91
N ARG A 213 9.12 12.66 8.93
CA ARG A 213 8.81 12.00 10.20
C ARG A 213 10.03 11.17 10.54
N ILE A 214 10.80 11.67 11.49
CA ILE A 214 11.71 10.87 12.31
C ILE A 214 10.80 9.80 12.91
N ASN A 215 10.92 8.58 12.40
CA ASN A 215 10.35 7.44 13.12
C ASN A 215 11.22 7.31 14.37
N ILE A 216 10.77 7.94 15.46
CA ILE A 216 11.50 8.00 16.73
C ILE A 216 11.65 6.60 17.36
N PHE A 217 10.95 5.60 16.82
CA PHE A 217 10.94 4.23 17.31
C PHE A 217 11.51 3.24 16.28
N LYS A 218 12.75 3.46 15.81
CA LYS A 218 13.50 2.45 15.04
C LYS A 218 14.10 1.40 15.98
N ILE A 219 13.24 0.61 16.62
CA ILE A 219 13.63 -0.41 17.61
C ILE A 219 14.18 -1.64 16.90
N VAL A 220 13.53 -2.07 15.81
CA VAL A 220 13.90 -3.25 15.04
C VAL A 220 14.76 -2.86 13.84
N ARG A 221 15.83 -3.64 13.63
CA ARG A 221 16.64 -3.64 12.42
C ARG A 221 16.68 -5.07 11.89
N PHE A 222 16.57 -5.23 10.57
CA PHE A 222 16.78 -6.51 9.93
C PHE A 222 18.28 -6.72 9.71
N SER A 223 18.80 -7.87 10.12
CA SER A 223 20.11 -8.36 9.70
C SER A 223 20.11 -8.70 8.20
N GLU A 224 21.28 -9.00 7.63
CA GLU A 224 21.36 -9.44 6.23
C GLU A 224 20.54 -10.72 5.97
N ASP A 225 20.53 -11.65 6.94
CA ASP A 225 19.76 -12.88 6.83
C ASP A 225 18.26 -12.61 6.97
N ASP A 226 17.86 -11.67 7.82
CA ASP A 226 16.47 -11.21 7.90
C ASP A 226 16.03 -10.57 6.58
N VAL A 227 16.87 -9.73 5.95
CA VAL A 227 16.59 -9.13 4.64
C VAL A 227 16.38 -10.21 3.59
N LYS A 228 17.28 -11.21 3.50
CA LYS A 228 17.13 -12.33 2.56
C LYS A 228 15.86 -13.12 2.84
N ARG A 229 15.55 -13.35 4.11
CA ARG A 229 14.36 -14.09 4.56
C ARG A 229 13.07 -13.37 4.16
N VAL A 230 12.95 -12.09 4.51
CA VAL A 230 11.79 -11.26 4.19
C VAL A 230 11.64 -11.07 2.68
N SER A 231 12.75 -10.98 1.93
CA SER A 231 12.71 -10.92 0.46
C SER A 231 12.12 -12.18 -0.15
N ARG A 232 12.51 -13.37 0.34
CA ARG A 232 11.93 -14.65 -0.14
C ARG A 232 10.44 -14.75 0.17
N LEU A 233 10.05 -14.39 1.39
CA LEU A 233 8.65 -14.38 1.81
C LEU A 233 7.78 -13.48 0.94
N ASN A 234 8.34 -12.36 0.47
CA ASN A 234 7.70 -11.37 -0.39
C ASN A 234 8.12 -11.49 -1.86
N GLU A 235 8.46 -12.68 -2.35
CA GLU A 235 9.01 -12.85 -3.70
C GLU A 235 8.11 -12.27 -4.81
N HIS A 236 6.79 -12.29 -4.64
CA HIS A 236 5.86 -11.77 -5.63
C HIS A 236 5.84 -10.24 -5.62
N ASP A 237 5.89 -9.64 -4.44
CA ASP A 237 6.02 -8.19 -4.29
C ASP A 237 7.37 -7.70 -4.81
N MET A 238 8.45 -8.47 -4.63
CA MET A 238 9.77 -8.13 -5.18
C MET A 238 9.72 -8.04 -6.70
N ILE A 239 9.08 -9.02 -7.35
CA ILE A 239 8.90 -9.02 -8.81
C ILE A 239 8.03 -7.83 -9.26
N LEU A 240 6.91 -7.57 -8.58
CA LEU A 240 6.05 -6.41 -8.85
C LEU A 240 6.85 -5.10 -8.76
N TYR A 241 7.57 -4.91 -7.65
CA TYR A 241 8.32 -3.69 -7.38
C TYR A 241 9.41 -3.46 -8.44
N GLU A 242 10.23 -4.45 -8.75
CA GLU A 242 11.30 -4.31 -9.76
C GLU A 242 10.73 -4.04 -11.17
N THR A 243 9.60 -4.64 -11.52
CA THR A 243 8.92 -4.39 -12.81
C THR A 243 8.61 -2.91 -13.03
N PHE A 244 8.09 -2.22 -12.00
CA PHE A 244 7.71 -0.80 -12.11
C PHE A 244 8.84 0.18 -11.79
N LYS A 245 9.79 -0.21 -10.95
CA LYS A 245 10.99 0.59 -10.67
C LYS A 245 11.79 0.88 -11.94
N ASP A 246 11.91 -0.11 -12.82
CA ASP A 246 12.61 0.04 -14.10
C ASP A 246 11.81 0.86 -15.11
N ARG A 247 10.47 0.71 -15.13
CA ARG A 247 9.59 1.53 -15.98
C ARG A 247 9.70 3.01 -15.65
N GLU A 248 9.79 3.36 -14.36
CA GLU A 248 10.01 4.73 -13.89
C GLU A 248 11.36 5.31 -14.37
N ALA A 249 12.36 4.49 -14.70
CA ALA A 249 13.62 4.97 -15.26
C ALA A 249 13.54 5.32 -16.76
N GLY A 250 12.51 4.84 -17.46
CA GLY A 250 12.31 5.06 -18.90
C GLY A 250 11.26 6.12 -19.26
N MET A 251 10.57 6.69 -18.28
CA MET A 251 9.63 7.82 -18.48
C MET A 251 10.36 9.17 -18.46
#